data_AF-I6YX68-F1
#
_entry.id   AF-I6YX68-F1
#
_cell.length_a   1.000
_cell.length_b   1.000
_cell.length_c   1.000
_cell.angle_alpha   90.00
_cell.angle_beta   90.00
_cell.angle_gamma   90.00
#
_symmetry.space_group_name_H-M   'P 1'
#
loop_
_entity.id
_entity.type
_entity.pdbx_description
1 polymer ?
#
loop_
_entity_poly.entity_id
_entity_poly.type
_entity_poly.pdbx_seq_one_letter_code
_entity_poly.pdbx_strand_id
1 'polypeptide(L)'
;MPYFQLPAITDPERYDIVVFEYPGDRDDLRPTVISNYVKRCIGLPGDTIEIIDKVVFINGEEAWIPPHIQYVNPYVTPKGVANPRIFPKGANFNEDNYGPVVVPKKGDVIKLSTENIEQWRTIIDREFGRRVVTIEGDKIFIDGKEISEYTIQKDYYFMLGDNRDDSADSRFWGFVPRDKVIGEAFMIYWSWDPSIPFSDFFKLLGSVRVNRIAKLVH
;
A
#
# COMPACT_ATOMS: atom_id res chain seq x y z
N MET A 1 30.64 15.06 20.79
CA MET A 1 29.19 14.79 20.78
C MET A 1 28.87 14.03 19.50
N PRO A 2 28.29 12.82 19.56
CA PRO A 2 27.94 12.11 18.34
C PRO A 2 26.76 12.82 17.67
N TYR A 3 26.93 13.09 16.38
CA TYR A 3 25.93 13.73 15.53
C TYR A 3 24.93 12.64 15.09
N PHE A 4 23.69 12.71 15.60
CA PHE A 4 22.61 11.92 15.04
C PHE A 4 22.24 12.52 13.69
N GLN A 5 22.71 11.91 12.61
CA GLN A 5 22.21 12.16 11.28
C GLN A 5 20.89 11.40 11.17
N LEU A 6 19.77 12.11 10.95
CA LEU A 6 18.51 11.45 10.61
C LEU A 6 18.80 10.49 9.46
N PRO A 7 18.37 9.20 9.51
CA PRO A 7 18.51 8.35 8.35
C PRO A 7 17.85 9.09 7.18
N ALA A 8 18.55 9.15 6.05
CA ALA A 8 17.95 9.64 4.81
C ALA A 8 16.63 8.88 4.63
N ILE A 9 15.56 9.55 4.18
CA ILE A 9 14.30 8.88 3.86
C ILE A 9 14.62 7.94 2.68
N THR A 10 14.97 6.70 2.97
CA THR A 10 15.25 5.68 1.97
C THR A 10 13.95 5.17 1.38
N ASP A 11 14.03 4.71 0.14
CA ASP A 11 12.91 4.00 -0.47
C ASP A 11 12.75 2.65 0.24
N PRO A 12 11.51 2.19 0.48
CA PRO A 12 11.28 0.87 1.04
C PRO A 12 11.93 -0.23 0.23
N GLU A 13 12.59 -1.14 0.92
CA GLU A 13 13.04 -2.39 0.34
C GLU A 13 11.97 -3.46 0.50
N ARG A 14 12.15 -4.55 -0.26
CA ARG A 14 11.23 -5.68 -0.21
C ARG A 14 11.28 -6.31 1.18
N TYR A 15 10.11 -6.58 1.73
CA TYR A 15 9.86 -7.16 3.05
C TYR A 15 10.11 -6.23 4.25
N ASP A 16 10.48 -4.97 4.02
CA ASP A 16 10.53 -3.98 5.09
C ASP A 16 9.17 -3.85 5.78
N ILE A 17 9.21 -3.63 7.09
CA ILE A 17 8.02 -3.13 7.79
C ILE A 17 8.03 -1.62 7.58
N VAL A 18 6.99 -1.07 6.96
CA VAL A 18 6.94 0.32 6.53
C VAL A 18 5.82 1.06 7.24
N VAL A 19 6.12 2.28 7.68
CA VAL A 19 5.11 3.23 8.17
C VAL A 19 4.77 4.22 7.07
N PHE A 20 3.48 4.39 6.81
CA PHE A 20 2.97 5.29 5.77
C PHE A 20 1.66 5.92 6.19
N GLU A 21 1.35 7.08 5.61
CA GLU A 21 0.05 7.73 5.75
C GLU A 21 -1.00 6.97 4.92
N TYR A 22 -2.13 6.64 5.54
CA TYR A 22 -3.23 5.94 4.89
C TYR A 22 -3.71 6.70 3.64
N PRO A 23 -3.73 6.09 2.43
CA PRO A 23 -4.13 6.82 1.23
C PRO A 23 -5.65 7.01 1.07
N GLY A 24 -6.46 6.41 1.96
CA GLY A 24 -7.93 6.36 1.86
C GLY A 24 -8.42 5.04 1.25
N ASP A 25 -9.72 4.76 1.39
CA ASP A 25 -10.33 3.56 0.80
C ASP A 25 -10.23 3.60 -0.74
N ARG A 26 -10.41 2.46 -1.41
CA ARG A 26 -10.34 2.36 -2.90
C ARG A 26 -11.14 3.45 -3.63
N ASP A 27 -12.32 3.74 -3.10
CA ASP A 27 -13.30 4.66 -3.68
C ASP A 27 -13.14 6.11 -3.17
N ASP A 28 -12.08 6.38 -2.39
CA ASP A 28 -11.73 7.70 -1.87
C ASP A 28 -10.50 8.30 -2.57
N LEU A 29 -10.51 9.62 -2.75
CA LEU A 29 -9.36 10.39 -3.22
C LEU A 29 -8.32 10.61 -2.12
N ARG A 30 -8.77 10.68 -0.87
CA ARG A 30 -7.99 10.96 0.33
C ARG A 30 -8.74 10.41 1.55
N PRO A 31 -8.05 10.07 2.64
CA PRO A 31 -8.72 9.59 3.84
C PRO A 31 -9.54 10.71 4.50
N THR A 32 -10.62 10.34 5.18
CA THR A 32 -11.42 11.27 6.02
C THR A 32 -10.63 11.74 7.24
N VAL A 33 -9.79 10.86 7.80
CA VAL A 33 -8.91 11.14 8.94
C VAL A 33 -7.51 10.72 8.56
N ILE A 34 -6.54 11.63 8.74
CA ILE A 34 -5.12 11.31 8.52
C ILE A 34 -4.69 10.34 9.62
N SER A 35 -4.33 9.13 9.21
CA SER A 35 -3.88 8.05 10.09
C SER A 35 -2.65 7.38 9.49
N ASN A 36 -1.76 6.89 10.35
CA ASN A 36 -0.58 6.15 9.92
C ASN A 36 -0.80 4.67 10.08
N TYR A 37 -0.34 3.90 9.10
CA TYR A 37 -0.46 2.47 9.04
C TYR A 37 0.94 1.85 9.04
N VAL A 38 1.02 0.65 9.61
CA VAL A 38 2.24 -0.17 9.61
C VAL A 38 1.91 -1.48 8.91
N LYS A 39 2.61 -1.76 7.81
CA LYS A 39 2.43 -2.99 7.01
C LYS A 39 3.79 -3.45 6.47
N ARG A 40 3.84 -4.65 5.91
CA ARG A 40 5.01 -5.16 5.21
C ARG A 40 4.98 -4.71 3.75
N CYS A 41 6.09 -4.19 3.25
CA CYS A 41 6.30 -3.91 1.84
C CYS A 41 6.48 -5.23 1.09
N ILE A 42 5.51 -5.64 0.28
CA ILE A 42 5.58 -6.89 -0.48
C ILE A 42 5.97 -6.61 -1.94
N GLY A 43 5.30 -5.65 -2.57
CA GLY A 43 5.53 -5.28 -3.97
C GLY A 43 6.21 -3.93 -4.11
N LEU A 44 7.28 -3.91 -4.89
CA LEU A 44 8.02 -2.72 -5.30
C LEU A 44 7.53 -2.23 -6.67
N PRO A 45 7.88 -0.99 -7.08
CA PRO A 45 7.51 -0.46 -8.39
C PRO A 45 7.89 -1.41 -9.55
N GLY A 46 6.89 -1.79 -10.36
CA GLY A 46 7.04 -2.68 -11.51
C GLY A 46 6.84 -4.17 -11.21
N ASP A 47 6.71 -4.58 -9.95
CA ASP A 47 6.41 -5.97 -9.62
C ASP A 47 4.99 -6.37 -10.04
N THR A 48 4.83 -7.65 -10.39
CA THR A 48 3.52 -8.29 -10.49
C THR A 48 3.22 -9.04 -9.20
N ILE A 49 2.07 -8.75 -8.58
CA ILE A 49 1.61 -9.39 -7.35
C ILE A 49 0.40 -10.26 -7.65
N GLU A 50 0.46 -11.51 -7.21
CA GLU A 50 -0.64 -12.46 -7.25
C GLU A 50 -0.76 -13.16 -5.89
N ILE A 51 -1.97 -13.51 -5.49
CA ILE A 51 -2.24 -14.37 -4.33
C ILE A 51 -3.07 -15.54 -4.83
N ILE A 52 -2.60 -16.76 -4.58
CA ILE A 52 -3.28 -17.99 -4.94
C ILE A 52 -3.42 -18.81 -3.66
N ASP A 53 -4.66 -19.09 -3.27
CA ASP A 53 -5.00 -19.84 -2.06
C ASP A 53 -4.19 -19.39 -0.83
N LYS A 54 -4.19 -18.08 -0.56
CA LYS A 54 -3.46 -17.36 0.51
C LYS A 54 -1.95 -17.22 0.33
N VAL A 55 -1.34 -17.90 -0.64
CA VAL A 55 0.09 -17.82 -0.93
C VAL A 55 0.39 -16.64 -1.85
N VAL A 56 1.36 -15.81 -1.48
CA VAL A 56 1.73 -14.62 -2.25
C VAL A 56 2.81 -14.99 -3.27
N PHE A 57 2.64 -14.53 -4.50
CA PHE A 57 3.61 -14.64 -5.58
C PHE A 57 4.02 -13.24 -6.04
N ILE A 58 5.32 -13.07 -6.28
CA ILE A 58 5.93 -11.84 -6.81
C ILE A 58 6.62 -12.22 -8.11
N ASN A 59 6.20 -11.62 -9.23
CA ASN A 59 6.72 -11.92 -10.57
C ASN A 59 6.64 -13.42 -10.93
N GLY A 60 5.62 -14.12 -10.42
CA GLY A 60 5.40 -15.55 -10.63
C GLY A 60 6.16 -16.49 -9.69
N GLU A 61 7.02 -15.95 -8.82
CA GLU A 61 7.75 -16.73 -7.81
C GLU A 61 7.09 -16.61 -6.44
N GLU A 62 7.05 -17.70 -5.67
CA GLU A 62 6.52 -17.69 -4.30
C GLU A 62 7.32 -16.72 -3.43
N ALA A 63 6.62 -15.80 -2.76
CA ALA A 63 7.22 -14.82 -1.89
C ALA A 63 7.67 -15.45 -0.57
N TRP A 64 8.71 -14.88 0.04
CA TRP A 64 9.11 -15.24 1.39
C TRP A 64 7.95 -15.09 2.39
N ILE A 65 7.81 -16.08 3.27
CA ILE A 65 6.77 -16.14 4.30
C ILE A 65 7.30 -15.53 5.61
N PRO A 66 6.67 -14.46 6.14
CA PRO A 66 7.05 -13.88 7.42
C PRO A 66 6.93 -14.88 8.58
N PRO A 67 7.89 -14.95 9.52
CA PRO A 67 7.90 -15.90 10.64
C PRO A 67 6.69 -15.82 11.57
N HIS A 68 6.04 -14.66 11.63
CA HIS A 68 4.90 -14.39 12.50
C HIS A 68 3.61 -14.12 11.70
N ILE A 69 3.54 -14.63 10.48
CA ILE A 69 2.33 -14.56 9.66
C ILE A 69 1.17 -15.25 10.39
N GLN A 70 -0.01 -14.65 10.33
CA GLN A 70 -1.22 -15.19 10.94
C GLN A 70 -2.34 -15.27 9.90
N TYR A 71 -3.01 -16.42 9.92
CA TYR A 71 -4.26 -16.67 9.22
C TYR A 71 -5.30 -17.02 10.28
N VAL A 72 -6.25 -16.11 10.51
CA VAL A 72 -7.35 -16.30 11.46
C VAL A 72 -8.37 -17.29 10.91
N ASN A 73 -8.58 -17.28 9.59
CA ASN A 73 -9.44 -18.22 8.90
C ASN A 73 -8.57 -19.33 8.28
N PRO A 74 -8.66 -20.58 8.77
CA PRO A 74 -7.89 -21.69 8.21
C PRO A 74 -8.41 -22.14 6.84
N TYR A 75 -9.59 -21.68 6.40
CA TYR A 75 -10.17 -22.04 5.13
C TYR A 75 -9.88 -20.98 4.06
N VAL A 76 -9.63 -21.47 2.84
CA VAL A 76 -9.45 -20.65 1.66
C VAL A 76 -10.81 -20.28 1.08
N THR A 77 -11.00 -18.99 0.81
CA THR A 77 -12.12 -18.49 0.02
C THR A 77 -11.92 -18.89 -1.44
N PRO A 78 -12.83 -19.69 -2.04
CA PRO A 78 -12.64 -20.19 -3.39
C PRO A 78 -12.50 -19.08 -4.42
N LYS A 79 -11.69 -19.31 -5.45
CA LYS A 79 -11.58 -18.42 -6.61
C LYS A 79 -12.96 -18.19 -7.25
N GLY A 80 -13.25 -16.94 -7.59
CA GLY A 80 -14.53 -16.54 -8.18
C GLY A 80 -15.60 -16.11 -7.17
N VAL A 81 -15.36 -16.27 -5.86
CA VAL A 81 -16.17 -15.61 -4.83
C VAL A 81 -15.59 -14.21 -4.63
N ALA A 82 -16.04 -13.24 -5.44
CA ALA A 82 -15.51 -11.89 -5.42
C ALA A 82 -15.88 -11.14 -4.12
N ASN A 83 -14.91 -10.45 -3.52
CA ASN A 83 -15.18 -9.49 -2.46
C ASN A 83 -15.50 -8.11 -3.08
N PRO A 84 -16.69 -7.52 -2.83
CA PRO A 84 -17.07 -6.24 -3.44
C PRO A 84 -16.20 -5.05 -3.02
N ARG A 85 -15.46 -5.17 -1.91
CA ARG A 85 -14.53 -4.15 -1.40
C ARG A 85 -13.10 -4.33 -1.91
N ILE A 86 -12.80 -5.41 -2.63
CA ILE A 86 -11.45 -5.67 -3.13
C ILE A 86 -11.02 -4.59 -4.13
N PHE A 87 -9.74 -4.25 -4.12
CA PHE A 87 -9.10 -3.50 -5.19
C PHE A 87 -8.63 -4.48 -6.28
N PRO A 88 -8.69 -4.13 -7.56
CA PRO A 88 -9.41 -3.00 -8.12
C PRO A 88 -10.92 -3.25 -8.18
N LYS A 89 -11.68 -2.16 -8.37
CA LYS A 89 -13.14 -2.23 -8.39
C LYS A 89 -13.64 -3.13 -9.51
N GLY A 90 -14.58 -4.02 -9.19
CA GLY A 90 -15.18 -4.94 -10.17
C GLY A 90 -14.32 -6.14 -10.54
N ALA A 91 -13.13 -6.28 -9.96
CA ALA A 91 -12.32 -7.49 -10.13
C ALA A 91 -13.01 -8.70 -9.47
N ASN A 92 -12.87 -9.87 -10.10
CA ASN A 92 -13.37 -11.14 -9.56
C ASN A 92 -12.40 -11.74 -8.53
N PHE A 93 -11.86 -10.90 -7.65
CA PHE A 93 -10.82 -11.24 -6.68
C PHE A 93 -11.41 -11.36 -5.26
N ASN A 94 -10.71 -12.09 -4.41
CA ASN A 94 -10.85 -12.01 -2.96
C ASN A 94 -9.48 -12.00 -2.30
N GLU A 95 -9.46 -11.94 -0.97
CA GLU A 95 -8.27 -11.82 -0.15
C GLU A 95 -7.28 -12.98 -0.26
N ASP A 96 -7.82 -14.16 -0.61
CA ASP A 96 -7.08 -15.43 -0.70
C ASP A 96 -6.71 -15.74 -2.15
N ASN A 97 -7.41 -15.16 -3.12
CA ASN A 97 -7.26 -15.35 -4.56
C ASN A 97 -7.34 -13.99 -5.27
N TYR A 98 -6.19 -13.35 -5.45
CA TYR A 98 -6.04 -11.94 -5.83
C TYR A 98 -5.08 -11.76 -6.99
N GLY A 99 -5.43 -10.88 -7.93
CA GLY A 99 -4.54 -10.54 -9.04
C GLY A 99 -4.55 -11.56 -10.19
N PRO A 100 -3.52 -11.52 -11.06
CA PRO A 100 -2.32 -10.68 -10.96
C PRO A 100 -2.61 -9.17 -11.09
N VAL A 101 -1.85 -8.34 -10.38
CA VAL A 101 -1.83 -6.88 -10.54
C VAL A 101 -0.40 -6.37 -10.65
N VAL A 102 -0.17 -5.36 -11.48
CA VAL A 102 1.15 -4.71 -11.61
C VAL A 102 1.23 -3.52 -10.67
N VAL A 103 2.26 -3.46 -9.84
CA VAL A 103 2.56 -2.31 -8.99
C VAL A 103 3.06 -1.17 -9.88
N PRO A 104 2.38 -0.01 -9.91
CA PRO A 104 2.75 1.07 -10.83
C PRO A 104 4.14 1.62 -10.54
N LYS A 105 4.91 1.88 -11.61
CA LYS A 105 6.22 2.52 -11.53
C LYS A 105 6.22 3.85 -12.26
N LYS A 106 6.92 4.83 -11.70
CA LYS A 106 7.03 6.16 -12.31
C LYS A 106 7.58 6.05 -13.73
N GLY A 107 6.90 6.69 -14.67
CA GLY A 107 7.28 6.71 -16.09
C GLY A 107 6.72 5.55 -16.90
N ASP A 108 6.06 4.56 -16.28
CA ASP A 108 5.35 3.52 -17.03
C ASP A 108 4.22 4.13 -17.85
N VAL A 109 4.10 3.69 -19.10
CA VAL A 109 3.00 4.08 -20.00
C VAL A 109 1.98 2.95 -20.05
N ILE A 110 0.84 3.18 -19.44
CA ILE A 110 -0.27 2.24 -19.40
C ILE A 110 -1.20 2.51 -20.58
N LYS A 111 -1.48 1.49 -21.39
CA LYS A 111 -2.56 1.54 -22.38
C LYS A 111 -3.90 1.39 -21.68
N LEU A 112 -4.80 2.33 -21.89
CA LEU A 112 -6.11 2.36 -21.24
C LEU A 112 -7.19 1.80 -22.16
N SER A 113 -8.08 1.01 -21.58
CA SER A 113 -9.29 0.51 -22.23
C SER A 113 -10.42 0.39 -21.21
N THR A 114 -11.66 0.28 -21.67
CA THR A 114 -12.82 0.18 -20.76
C THR A 114 -12.77 -1.08 -19.89
N GLU A 115 -12.02 -2.11 -20.32
CA GLU A 115 -11.79 -3.34 -19.56
C GLU A 115 -10.78 -3.19 -18.42
N ASN A 116 -9.81 -2.27 -18.53
CA ASN A 116 -8.74 -2.12 -17.53
C ASN A 116 -8.80 -0.82 -16.74
N ILE A 117 -9.64 0.15 -17.14
CA ILE A 117 -9.64 1.49 -16.55
C ILE A 117 -9.93 1.47 -15.05
N GLU A 118 -10.75 0.55 -14.55
CA GLU A 118 -11.05 0.44 -13.11
C GLU A 118 -9.84 -0.04 -12.30
N GLN A 119 -8.82 -0.65 -12.93
CA GLN A 119 -7.53 -0.95 -12.29
C GLN A 119 -6.69 0.31 -12.04
N TRP A 120 -6.86 1.33 -12.89
CA TRP A 120 -6.01 2.53 -12.91
C TRP A 120 -6.73 3.78 -12.41
N ARG A 121 -8.07 3.83 -12.46
CA ARG A 121 -8.89 5.00 -12.09
C ARG A 121 -8.50 5.58 -10.74
N THR A 122 -8.39 4.74 -9.71
CA THR A 122 -8.03 5.20 -8.35
C THR A 122 -6.66 5.87 -8.32
N ILE A 123 -5.68 5.31 -9.04
CA ILE A 123 -4.32 5.86 -9.11
C ILE A 123 -4.34 7.21 -9.82
N ILE A 124 -4.93 7.24 -11.02
CA ILE A 124 -5.03 8.44 -11.86
C ILE A 124 -5.72 9.56 -11.09
N ASP A 125 -6.91 9.32 -10.55
CA ASP A 125 -7.66 10.33 -9.81
C ASP A 125 -6.87 10.86 -8.59
N ARG A 126 -6.10 10.00 -7.90
CA ARG A 126 -5.24 10.39 -6.77
C ARG A 126 -4.02 11.20 -7.22
N GLU A 127 -3.42 10.89 -8.38
CA GLU A 127 -2.32 11.69 -8.94
C GLU A 127 -2.79 13.10 -9.34
N PHE A 128 -4.03 13.25 -9.80
CA PHE A 128 -4.65 14.56 -10.06
C PHE A 128 -5.23 15.23 -8.81
N GLY A 129 -5.41 14.50 -7.71
CA GLY A 129 -6.05 14.99 -6.48
C GLY A 129 -7.56 15.27 -6.61
N ARG A 130 -8.19 14.85 -7.71
CA ARG A 130 -9.63 14.99 -7.99
C ARG A 130 -10.08 13.91 -8.98
N ARG A 131 -11.40 13.67 -9.05
CA ARG A 131 -11.99 12.77 -10.05
C ARG A 131 -11.84 13.39 -11.44
N VAL A 132 -11.11 12.72 -12.32
CA VAL A 132 -10.82 13.18 -13.69
C VAL A 132 -11.19 12.17 -14.76
N VAL A 133 -11.29 10.89 -14.40
CA VAL A 133 -11.56 9.82 -15.34
C VAL A 133 -13.07 9.73 -15.64
N THR A 134 -13.46 9.87 -16.90
CA THR A 134 -14.81 9.57 -17.39
C THR A 134 -14.76 8.53 -18.51
N ILE A 135 -15.85 7.77 -18.65
CA ILE A 135 -16.04 6.77 -19.71
C ILE A 135 -17.30 7.16 -20.47
N GLU A 136 -17.18 7.33 -21.80
CA GLU A 136 -18.30 7.62 -22.68
C GLU A 136 -18.29 6.62 -23.84
N GLY A 137 -19.21 5.64 -23.80
CA GLY A 137 -19.19 4.53 -24.74
C GLY A 137 -17.94 3.66 -24.55
N ASP A 138 -17.14 3.55 -25.60
CA ASP A 138 -15.86 2.81 -25.66
C ASP A 138 -14.63 3.72 -25.43
N LYS A 139 -14.84 5.00 -25.13
CA LYS A 139 -13.78 6.00 -25.00
C LYS A 139 -13.54 6.40 -23.56
N ILE A 140 -12.28 6.68 -23.24
CA ILE A 140 -11.82 7.14 -21.93
C ILE A 140 -11.36 8.58 -22.06
N PHE A 141 -11.76 9.40 -21.09
CA PHE A 141 -11.37 10.78 -21.00
C PHE A 141 -10.71 11.06 -19.65
N ILE A 142 -9.65 11.87 -19.68
CA ILE A 142 -9.10 12.54 -18.50
C ILE A 142 -9.25 14.02 -18.74
N ASP A 143 -9.92 14.73 -17.83
CA ASP A 143 -10.19 16.16 -17.94
C ASP A 143 -10.89 16.55 -19.26
N GLY A 144 -11.81 15.70 -19.71
CA GLY A 144 -12.57 15.91 -20.95
C GLY A 144 -11.75 15.72 -22.23
N LYS A 145 -10.48 15.32 -22.14
CA LYS A 145 -9.66 14.95 -23.30
C LYS A 145 -9.67 13.43 -23.47
N GLU A 146 -10.02 12.98 -24.67
CA GLU A 146 -9.92 11.57 -25.05
C GLU A 146 -8.46 11.10 -24.97
N ILE A 147 -8.23 9.99 -24.28
CA ILE A 147 -6.92 9.39 -24.13
C ILE A 147 -6.99 7.88 -24.33
N SER A 148 -5.90 7.30 -24.81
CA SER A 148 -5.70 5.85 -24.94
C SER A 148 -4.52 5.35 -24.10
N GLU A 149 -3.78 6.24 -23.46
CA GLU A 149 -2.65 5.92 -22.61
C GLU A 149 -2.47 6.94 -21.48
N TYR A 150 -1.81 6.51 -20.42
CA TYR A 150 -1.47 7.34 -19.27
C TYR A 150 -0.06 7.03 -18.77
N THR A 151 0.71 8.07 -18.46
CA THR A 151 2.04 7.94 -17.84
C THR A 151 1.92 8.07 -16.32
N ILE A 152 2.35 7.04 -15.59
CA ILE A 152 2.37 7.04 -14.12
C ILE A 152 3.36 8.09 -13.60
N GLN A 153 2.92 8.91 -12.64
CA GLN A 153 3.70 10.05 -12.14
C GLN A 153 4.56 9.72 -10.92
N LYS A 154 4.22 8.66 -10.18
CA LYS A 154 4.90 8.27 -8.94
C LYS A 154 5.30 6.79 -8.91
N ASP A 155 6.25 6.46 -8.05
CA ASP A 155 6.48 5.09 -7.66
C ASP A 155 5.48 4.65 -6.60
N TYR A 156 5.04 3.41 -6.68
CA TYR A 156 4.04 2.82 -5.81
C TYR A 156 4.52 1.53 -5.16
N TYR A 157 3.88 1.19 -4.05
CA TYR A 157 4.20 0.02 -3.24
C TYR A 157 2.94 -0.77 -2.91
N PHE A 158 3.07 -2.09 -2.89
CA PHE A 158 2.02 -2.99 -2.43
C PHE A 158 2.31 -3.42 -0.99
N MET A 159 1.46 -2.96 -0.07
CA MET A 159 1.60 -3.18 1.36
C MET A 159 0.65 -4.27 1.83
N LEU A 160 1.13 -5.23 2.62
CA LEU A 160 0.34 -6.35 3.13
C LEU A 160 0.53 -6.49 4.64
N GLY A 161 -0.55 -6.79 5.37
CA GLY A 161 -0.44 -7.11 6.80
C GLY A 161 0.02 -8.55 7.01
N ASP A 162 0.80 -8.79 8.06
CA ASP A 162 1.17 -10.15 8.45
C ASP A 162 0.00 -10.92 9.08
N ASN A 163 -1.00 -10.23 9.66
CA ASN A 163 -2.29 -10.81 10.01
C ASN A 163 -3.23 -10.78 8.79
N ARG A 164 -3.12 -11.80 7.94
CA ARG A 164 -3.61 -11.78 6.56
C ARG A 164 -5.13 -11.72 6.43
N ASP A 165 -5.86 -12.30 7.37
CA ASP A 165 -7.33 -12.33 7.31
C ASP A 165 -7.99 -11.14 8.03
N ASP A 166 -7.22 -10.41 8.84
CA ASP A 166 -7.71 -9.30 9.68
C ASP A 166 -6.90 -8.02 9.44
N SER A 167 -6.51 -7.80 8.19
CA SER A 167 -5.75 -6.62 7.77
C SER A 167 -6.39 -5.94 6.57
N ALA A 168 -6.87 -4.72 6.78
CA ALA A 168 -7.14 -3.79 5.70
C ALA A 168 -5.81 -3.25 5.15
N ASP A 169 -5.41 -3.74 3.97
CA ASP A 169 -4.15 -3.45 3.30
C ASP A 169 -4.34 -3.27 1.77
N SER A 170 -3.27 -3.30 0.97
CA SER A 170 -3.33 -2.93 -0.45
C SER A 170 -4.29 -3.79 -1.28
N ARG A 171 -4.68 -4.98 -0.79
CA ARG A 171 -5.76 -5.78 -1.39
C ARG A 171 -7.10 -5.04 -1.44
N PHE A 172 -7.34 -4.08 -0.54
CA PHE A 172 -8.61 -3.37 -0.41
C PHE A 172 -8.56 -1.92 -0.89
N TRP A 173 -7.48 -1.20 -0.60
CA TRP A 173 -7.37 0.24 -0.91
C TRP A 173 -6.35 0.57 -2.01
N GLY A 174 -5.72 -0.45 -2.58
CA GLY A 174 -4.75 -0.32 -3.68
C GLY A 174 -3.35 0.05 -3.21
N PHE A 175 -2.57 0.64 -4.10
CA PHE A 175 -1.14 0.88 -3.86
C PHE A 175 -0.88 2.15 -3.03
N VAL A 176 0.23 2.15 -2.27
CA VAL A 176 0.73 3.34 -1.55
C VAL A 176 1.67 4.11 -2.46
N PRO A 177 1.43 5.40 -2.75
CA PRO A 177 2.39 6.21 -3.49
C PRO A 177 3.59 6.57 -2.60
N ARG A 178 4.77 6.71 -3.21
CA ARG A 178 6.03 6.97 -2.52
C ARG A 178 5.99 8.16 -1.56
N ASP A 179 5.26 9.21 -1.90
CA ASP A 179 5.14 10.43 -1.08
C ASP A 179 4.30 10.25 0.20
N LYS A 180 3.58 9.12 0.33
CA LYS A 180 2.89 8.72 1.56
C LYS A 180 3.74 7.83 2.47
N VAL A 181 4.87 7.32 1.96
CA VAL A 181 5.82 6.54 2.75
C VAL A 181 6.63 7.46 3.66
N ILE A 182 6.56 7.22 4.97
CA ILE A 182 7.28 8.00 5.97
C ILE A 182 8.68 7.40 6.21
N GLY A 183 8.77 6.08 6.29
CA GLY A 183 10.04 5.35 6.41
C GLY A 183 9.88 3.91 6.91
N GLU A 184 11.00 3.19 6.99
CA GLU A 184 11.05 1.86 7.61
C GLU A 184 10.68 1.96 9.10
N ALA A 185 9.92 0.98 9.59
CA ALA A 185 9.44 0.89 10.95
C ALA A 185 10.55 0.46 11.93
N PHE A 186 11.61 1.27 12.04
CA PHE A 186 12.47 1.32 13.23
C PHE A 186 11.66 1.65 14.52
N MET A 187 10.38 2.00 14.36
CA MET A 187 9.49 2.55 15.37
C MET A 187 8.68 1.51 16.16
N ILE A 188 8.74 0.21 15.85
CA ILE A 188 8.10 -0.82 16.70
C ILE A 188 8.90 -1.03 18.00
N TYR A 189 10.22 -0.79 17.97
CA TYR A 189 11.07 -0.95 19.16
C TYR A 189 10.80 0.12 20.25
N TRP A 190 10.09 1.19 19.88
CA TRP A 190 9.74 2.30 20.75
C TRP A 190 8.22 2.37 20.75
N SER A 191 7.54 2.03 21.84
CA SER A 191 6.06 2.09 21.89
C SER A 191 5.62 3.56 22.05
N TRP A 192 4.72 4.06 21.20
CA TRP A 192 4.25 5.46 21.18
C TRP A 192 2.72 5.57 21.24
N ASP A 193 2.24 6.77 21.59
CA ASP A 193 0.82 7.15 21.54
C ASP A 193 0.36 7.35 20.09
N PRO A 194 -0.64 6.58 19.59
CA PRO A 194 -1.11 6.66 18.21
C PRO A 194 -1.85 7.96 17.86
N SER A 195 -2.14 8.83 18.83
CA SER A 195 -2.83 10.10 18.61
C SER A 195 -1.93 11.26 18.16
N ILE A 196 -0.61 11.06 18.08
CA ILE A 196 0.35 12.12 17.75
C ILE A 196 0.72 12.06 16.24
N PRO A 197 0.48 13.14 15.47
CA PRO A 197 0.91 13.22 14.07
C PRO A 197 2.44 13.17 13.92
N PHE A 198 2.94 12.39 12.97
CA PHE A 198 4.38 12.26 12.68
C PHE A 198 5.05 13.54 12.16
N SER A 199 4.26 14.54 11.71
CA SER A 199 4.76 15.88 11.40
C SER A 199 5.39 16.59 12.61
N ASP A 200 5.02 16.17 13.83
CA ASP A 200 5.59 16.62 15.10
C ASP A 200 6.71 15.67 15.59
N PHE A 201 7.54 15.15 14.68
CA PHE A 201 8.60 14.15 14.92
C PHE A 201 9.45 14.39 16.18
N PHE A 202 9.78 15.65 16.52
CA PHE A 202 10.52 15.99 17.74
C PHE A 202 9.72 15.84 19.05
N LYS A 203 8.41 16.10 19.05
CA LYS A 203 7.54 15.79 20.21
C LYS A 203 7.29 14.30 20.32
N LEU A 204 7.18 13.62 19.17
CA LEU A 204 7.10 12.18 19.12
C LEU A 204 8.32 11.60 19.83
N LEU A 205 9.54 11.88 19.37
CA LEU A 205 10.80 11.45 20.00
C LEU A 205 10.91 11.79 21.50
N GLY A 206 10.42 12.97 21.91
CA GLY A 206 10.41 13.40 23.31
C GLY A 206 9.41 12.64 24.21
N SER A 207 8.39 11.99 23.64
CA SER A 207 7.41 11.21 24.41
C SER A 207 7.92 9.83 24.84
N VAL A 208 9.10 9.40 24.37
CA VAL A 208 9.69 8.16 24.89
C VAL A 208 10.21 8.34 26.29
N ARG A 209 9.63 7.51 27.16
CA ARG A 209 10.12 7.25 28.51
C ARG A 209 11.45 6.50 28.44
N VAL A 210 12.53 7.27 28.47
CA VAL A 210 13.94 6.85 28.64
C VAL A 210 14.17 5.92 29.85
N ASN A 211 13.23 5.83 30.79
CA ASN A 211 13.35 5.00 32.00
C ASN A 211 13.25 3.48 31.78
N ARG A 212 13.08 2.99 30.54
CA ARG A 212 13.19 1.56 30.21
C ARG A 212 14.57 1.15 29.67
N ILE A 213 15.49 2.10 29.46
CA ILE A 213 16.84 1.81 28.92
C ILE A 213 17.83 1.38 30.03
N ALA A 214 17.56 1.70 31.29
CA ALA A 214 18.53 1.48 32.38
C ALA A 214 18.54 0.05 32.99
N LYS A 215 17.88 -0.95 32.39
CA LYS A 215 17.74 -2.30 33.01
C LYS A 215 18.31 -3.47 32.21
N LEU A 216 19.26 -3.20 31.31
CA LEU A 216 19.92 -4.24 30.50
C LEU A 216 21.45 -4.15 30.52
N VAL A 217 22.02 -3.49 31.54
CA VAL A 217 23.43 -3.64 31.91
C VAL A 217 23.54 -3.81 33.42
N HIS A 218 23.37 -5.04 33.87
CA HIS A 218 24.08 -5.63 35.00
C HIS A 218 24.05 -7.15 34.87
#